data_AF-A0A938CZX6-F1
#
_entry.id   AF-A0A938CZX6-F1
#
_cell.length_a   1.000
_cell.length_b   1.000
_cell.length_c   1.000
_cell.angle_alpha   90.00
_cell.angle_beta   90.00
_cell.angle_gamma   90.00
#
_symmetry.space_group_name_H-M   'P 1'
#
loop_
_entity.id
_entity.type
_entity.pdbx_description
1 polymer ?
#
loop_
_entity_poly.entity_id
_entity_poly.type
_entity_poly.pdbx_seq_one_letter_code
_entity_poly.pdbx_strand_id
1 'polypeptide(L)'
;AASDQAGRTVAEARERIAERLDCPPAGALAAGGIEEGAELPALPDAVSRFERLQRERESMGPVNLRAEDEATTLEEQIATMRAEREDLTAAIARLRQGIATLNREARQRLVASFTEVDRHFRELFERLFGGGHAHLALTESEDPLEAGLEIYASPPGKKLQSLSLLSGGEQALTAVALLFGVFLTNPAPICVLDEVDAPLDDANVDRFCALLSDIARDGRTRFLLVTHHRLTMARMDRLYGVTMPERGVSQLVSVDLARADELRATA
;
A
#
# COMPACT_ATOMS: atom_id res chain seq x y z
N ALA A 1 69.23 -35.66 62.32
CA ALA A 1 67.99 -34.90 62.67
C ALA A 1 67.98 -33.51 62.04
N ALA A 2 68.67 -32.49 62.57
CA ALA A 2 68.67 -31.13 62.00
C ALA A 2 69.30 -31.04 60.59
N SER A 3 70.39 -31.79 60.34
CA SER A 3 71.02 -31.89 59.02
C SER A 3 70.12 -32.57 57.98
N ASP A 4 69.34 -33.59 58.38
CA ASP A 4 68.41 -34.28 57.49
C ASP A 4 67.19 -33.39 57.16
N GLN A 5 66.76 -32.58 58.13
CA GLN A 5 65.68 -31.59 57.94
C GLN A 5 66.10 -30.52 56.91
N ALA A 6 67.29 -29.95 57.06
CA ALA A 6 67.81 -28.93 56.14
C ALA A 6 68.00 -29.48 54.71
N GLY A 7 68.48 -30.73 54.58
CA GLY A 7 68.63 -31.39 53.29
C GLY A 7 67.29 -31.58 52.56
N ARG A 8 66.23 -31.93 53.29
CA ARG A 8 64.87 -32.04 52.73
C ARG A 8 64.32 -30.69 52.28
N THR A 9 64.46 -29.64 53.09
CA THR A 9 63.97 -28.30 52.74
C THR A 9 64.66 -27.74 51.49
N VAL A 10 65.96 -28.00 51.32
CA VAL A 10 66.68 -27.62 50.11
C VAL A 10 66.18 -28.41 48.90
N ALA A 11 65.95 -29.72 49.04
CA ALA A 11 65.41 -30.55 47.96
C ALA A 11 64.01 -30.08 47.52
N GLU A 12 63.12 -29.80 48.47
CA GLU A 12 61.77 -29.26 48.22
C GLU A 12 61.82 -27.88 47.53
N ALA A 13 62.76 -27.02 47.94
CA ALA A 13 62.95 -25.72 47.29
C ALA A 13 63.43 -25.87 45.84
N ARG A 14 64.32 -26.83 45.57
CA ARG A 14 64.80 -27.12 44.22
C ARG A 14 63.68 -27.62 43.31
N GLU A 15 62.88 -28.55 43.81
CA GLU A 15 61.74 -29.11 43.08
C GLU A 15 60.70 -28.03 42.75
N ARG A 16 60.36 -27.18 43.73
CA ARG A 16 59.43 -26.06 43.53
C ARG A 16 59.92 -25.03 42.52
N ILE A 17 61.21 -24.75 42.49
CA ILE A 17 61.82 -23.84 41.50
C ILE A 17 61.73 -24.48 40.10
N ALA A 18 62.04 -25.76 39.97
CA ALA A 18 61.93 -26.48 38.71
C ALA A 18 60.49 -26.51 38.19
N GLU A 19 59.50 -26.78 39.03
CA GLU A 19 58.09 -26.81 38.61
C GLU A 19 57.52 -25.44 38.23
N ARG A 20 57.88 -24.37 38.95
CA ARG A 20 57.28 -23.04 38.74
C ARG A 20 58.02 -22.17 37.74
N LEU A 21 59.33 -22.32 37.63
CA LEU A 21 60.18 -21.48 36.79
C LEU A 21 60.85 -22.25 35.65
N ASP A 22 60.63 -23.56 35.55
CA ASP A 22 61.20 -24.44 34.51
C ASP A 22 62.74 -24.32 34.40
N CYS A 23 63.42 -24.12 35.53
CA CYS A 23 64.86 -23.87 35.56
C CYS A 23 65.55 -24.44 36.82
N PRO A 24 66.88 -24.70 36.81
CA PRO A 24 67.61 -25.06 38.02
C PRO A 24 67.76 -23.85 38.97
N PRO A 25 68.08 -24.07 40.27
CA PRO A 25 68.19 -23.01 41.27
C PRO A 25 69.15 -21.87 40.90
N ALA A 26 70.23 -22.20 40.18
CA ALA A 26 71.20 -21.22 39.70
C ALA A 26 70.61 -20.28 38.63
N GLY A 27 69.60 -20.72 37.88
CA GLY A 27 68.92 -19.93 36.85
C GLY A 27 67.72 -19.14 37.35
N ALA A 28 67.31 -19.32 38.62
CA ALA A 28 66.07 -18.74 39.14
C ALA A 28 66.09 -17.20 39.16
N LEU A 29 67.24 -16.59 39.46
CA LEU A 29 67.40 -15.13 39.44
C LEU A 29 67.29 -14.58 38.01
N ALA A 30 67.94 -15.25 37.05
CA ALA A 30 67.86 -14.88 35.64
C ALA A 30 66.44 -15.05 35.08
N ALA A 31 65.72 -16.12 35.43
CA ALA A 31 64.32 -16.34 35.07
C ALA A 31 63.39 -15.27 35.68
N GLY A 32 63.73 -14.75 36.85
CA GLY A 32 63.06 -13.60 37.48
C GLY A 32 63.46 -12.23 36.94
N GLY A 33 64.35 -12.15 35.94
CA GLY A 33 64.86 -10.90 35.38
C GLY A 33 65.78 -10.11 36.32
N ILE A 34 66.40 -10.77 37.31
CA ILE A 34 67.31 -10.17 38.28
C ILE A 34 68.75 -10.44 37.85
N GLU A 35 69.55 -9.39 37.64
CA GLU A 35 70.96 -9.50 37.29
C GLU A 35 71.81 -10.09 38.43
N GLU A 36 72.86 -10.84 38.08
CA GLU A 36 73.80 -11.41 39.05
C GLU A 36 74.52 -10.29 39.84
N GLY A 37 74.24 -10.22 41.14
CA GLY A 37 74.79 -9.19 42.04
C GLY A 37 73.87 -8.00 42.31
N ALA A 38 72.65 -7.98 41.76
CA ALA A 38 71.65 -6.97 42.11
C ALA A 38 71.22 -7.08 43.59
N GLU A 39 70.97 -5.93 44.23
CA GLU A 39 70.51 -5.88 45.61
C GLU A 39 69.09 -6.49 45.70
N LEU A 40 68.97 -7.59 46.42
CA LEU A 40 67.70 -8.30 46.57
C LEU A 40 66.79 -7.52 47.52
N PRO A 41 65.49 -7.39 47.20
CA PRO A 41 64.54 -6.80 48.13
C PRO A 41 64.50 -7.61 49.42
N ALA A 42 64.19 -6.93 50.53
CA ALA A 42 63.99 -7.60 51.80
C ALA A 42 62.94 -8.70 51.65
N LEU A 43 63.25 -9.90 52.17
CA LEU A 43 62.38 -11.08 52.05
C LEU A 43 60.90 -10.79 52.41
N PRO A 44 60.58 -10.04 53.48
CA PRO A 44 59.20 -9.73 53.83
C PRO A 44 58.45 -8.93 52.75
N ASP A 45 59.12 -7.97 52.12
CA ASP A 45 58.54 -7.10 51.09
C ASP A 45 58.32 -7.88 49.79
N ALA A 46 59.26 -8.76 49.44
CA ALA A 46 59.15 -9.64 48.28
C ALA A 46 57.98 -10.61 48.42
N VAL A 47 57.79 -11.20 49.61
CA VAL A 47 56.67 -12.11 49.91
C VAL A 47 55.34 -11.36 49.86
N SER A 48 55.25 -10.18 50.49
CA SER A 48 54.02 -9.36 50.45
C SER A 48 53.63 -8.98 49.03
N ARG A 49 54.61 -8.58 48.21
CA ARG A 49 54.39 -8.27 46.79
C ARG A 49 53.94 -9.50 46.00
N PHE A 50 54.54 -10.66 46.23
CA PHE A 50 54.15 -11.91 45.58
C PHE A 50 52.70 -12.30 45.93
N GLU A 51 52.34 -12.27 47.21
CA GLU A 51 50.97 -12.60 47.63
C GLU A 51 49.93 -11.63 47.07
N ARG A 52 50.25 -10.34 46.99
CA ARG A 52 49.37 -9.34 46.36
C ARG A 52 49.15 -9.65 44.88
N LEU A 53 50.24 -9.87 44.12
CA LEU A 53 50.17 -10.20 42.69
C LEU A 53 49.46 -11.53 42.45
N GLN A 54 49.65 -12.51 43.33
CA GLN A 54 48.96 -13.79 43.26
C GLN A 54 47.44 -13.62 43.47
N ARG A 55 47.03 -12.83 44.47
CA ARG A 55 45.61 -12.51 44.71
C ARG A 55 45.00 -11.73 43.55
N GLU A 56 45.72 -10.75 43.00
CA GLU A 56 45.30 -10.01 41.81
C GLU A 56 45.07 -10.95 40.62
N ARG A 57 46.01 -11.87 40.37
CA ARG A 57 45.86 -12.91 39.33
C ARG A 57 44.65 -13.81 39.55
N GLU A 58 44.45 -14.28 40.78
CA GLU A 58 43.31 -15.13 41.12
C GLU A 58 41.97 -14.39 41.01
N SER A 59 41.96 -13.06 41.26
CA SER A 59 40.76 -12.22 41.13
C SER A 59 40.33 -11.92 39.69
N MET A 60 41.24 -12.05 38.71
CA MET A 60 40.94 -11.80 37.29
C MET A 60 40.03 -12.89 36.67
N GLY A 61 39.86 -14.03 37.34
CA GLY A 61 39.01 -15.12 36.87
C GLY A 61 39.63 -15.91 35.70
N PRO A 62 38.89 -16.88 35.14
CA PRO A 62 39.37 -17.70 34.04
C PRO A 62 39.52 -16.87 32.75
N VAL A 63 40.65 -17.04 32.05
CA VAL A 63 40.90 -16.40 30.75
C VAL A 63 40.15 -17.16 29.67
N ASN A 64 39.34 -16.46 28.87
CA ASN A 64 38.72 -17.04 27.67
C ASN A 64 39.74 -17.04 26.52
N LEU A 65 40.37 -18.19 26.29
CA LEU A 65 41.36 -18.37 25.22
C LEU A 65 40.75 -18.25 23.81
N ARG A 66 39.42 -18.30 23.67
CA ARG A 66 38.71 -18.17 22.39
C ARG A 66 38.17 -16.76 22.14
N ALA A 67 38.40 -15.82 23.06
CA ALA A 67 37.82 -14.48 23.00
C ALA A 67 38.19 -13.75 21.69
N GLU A 68 39.41 -13.93 21.20
CA GLU A 68 39.88 -13.27 19.97
C GLU A 68 39.20 -13.82 18.72
N ASP A 69 39.06 -15.14 18.62
CA ASP A 69 38.33 -15.80 17.52
C ASP A 69 36.83 -15.44 17.53
N GLU A 70 36.21 -15.43 18.72
CA GLU A 70 34.81 -15.07 18.91
C GLU A 70 34.55 -13.59 18.59
N ALA A 71 35.44 -12.69 19.01
CA ALA A 71 35.36 -11.28 18.69
C ALA A 71 35.43 -11.05 17.18
N THR A 72 36.38 -11.69 16.50
CA THR A 72 36.53 -11.59 15.03
C THR A 72 35.27 -12.08 14.32
N THR A 73 34.72 -13.22 14.75
CA THR A 73 33.48 -13.78 14.16
C THR A 73 32.28 -12.85 14.36
N LEU A 74 32.14 -12.26 15.55
CA LEU A 74 31.06 -11.32 15.84
C LEU A 74 31.20 -10.02 15.05
N GLU A 75 32.43 -9.53 14.86
CA GLU A 75 32.71 -8.33 14.07
C GLU A 75 32.30 -8.54 12.60
N GLU A 76 32.59 -9.69 12.01
CA GLU A 76 32.15 -10.05 10.65
C GLU A 76 30.62 -10.11 10.53
N GLN A 77 29.94 -10.72 11.51
CA GLN A 77 28.48 -10.77 11.56
C GLN A 77 27.88 -9.36 11.68
N ILE A 78 28.44 -8.52 12.55
CA ILE A 78 27.99 -7.13 12.73
C ILE A 78 28.20 -6.32 11.45
N ALA A 79 29.33 -6.49 10.76
CA ALA A 79 29.60 -5.83 9.50
C ALA A 79 28.57 -6.21 8.43
N THR A 80 28.25 -7.50 8.33
CA THR A 80 27.24 -8.02 7.40
C THR A 80 25.85 -7.45 7.71
N MET A 81 25.39 -7.53 8.96
CA MET A 81 24.08 -6.98 9.36
C MET A 81 23.98 -5.47 9.14
N ARG A 82 25.08 -4.73 9.31
CA ARG A 82 25.12 -3.28 9.04
C ARG A 82 24.93 -3.00 7.55
N ALA A 83 25.62 -3.75 6.68
CA ALA A 83 25.48 -3.62 5.24
C ALA A 83 24.05 -3.95 4.76
N GLU A 84 23.47 -5.04 5.27
CA GLU A 84 22.08 -5.43 4.95
C GLU A 84 21.08 -4.37 5.41
N ARG A 85 21.25 -3.81 6.62
CA ARG A 85 20.40 -2.73 7.14
C ARG A 85 20.49 -1.49 6.25
N GLU A 86 21.68 -1.13 5.79
CA GLU A 86 21.88 0.02 4.91
C GLU A 86 21.21 -0.17 3.55
N ASP A 87 21.34 -1.35 2.95
CA ASP A 87 20.62 -1.67 1.70
C ASP A 87 19.10 -1.66 1.89
N LEU A 88 18.60 -2.23 2.99
CA LEU A 88 17.17 -2.20 3.29
C LEU A 88 16.66 -0.76 3.47
N THR A 89 17.43 0.09 4.16
CA THR A 89 17.09 1.51 4.35
C THR A 89 17.08 2.24 3.01
N ALA A 90 18.05 1.97 2.14
CA ALA A 90 18.09 2.53 0.79
C ALA A 90 16.91 2.03 -0.07
N ALA A 91 16.54 0.75 0.05
CA ALA A 91 15.37 0.18 -0.63
C ALA A 91 14.07 0.86 -0.17
N ILE A 92 13.89 1.07 1.14
CA ILE A 92 12.73 1.80 1.69
C ILE A 92 12.67 3.23 1.13
N ALA A 93 13.81 3.93 1.06
CA ALA A 93 13.86 5.27 0.49
C ALA A 93 13.45 5.28 -0.99
N ARG A 94 13.95 4.34 -1.79
CA ARG A 94 13.57 4.16 -3.21
C ARG A 94 12.07 3.89 -3.36
N LEU A 95 11.51 3.00 -2.54
CA LEU A 95 10.08 2.69 -2.57
C LEU A 95 9.22 3.92 -2.21
N ARG A 96 9.59 4.68 -1.18
CA ARG A 96 8.88 5.91 -0.80
C ARG A 96 8.91 6.96 -1.92
N GLN A 97 10.04 7.11 -2.61
CA GLN A 97 10.13 7.99 -3.77
C GLN A 97 9.25 7.52 -4.93
N GLY A 98 9.19 6.20 -5.17
CA GLY A 98 8.28 5.59 -6.14
C GLY A 98 6.81 5.89 -5.83
N ILE A 99 6.40 5.69 -4.58
CA ILE A 99 5.04 6.00 -4.10
C ILE A 99 4.73 7.49 -4.28
N ALA A 100 5.64 8.38 -3.92
CA ALA A 100 5.43 9.82 -4.08
C ALA A 100 5.25 10.23 -5.55
N THR A 101 5.95 9.57 -6.47
CA THR A 101 5.83 9.81 -7.91
C THR A 101 4.49 9.31 -8.44
N LEU A 102 4.09 8.09 -8.06
CA LEU A 102 2.78 7.51 -8.40
C LEU A 102 1.63 8.35 -7.86
N ASN A 103 1.69 8.81 -6.61
CA ASN A 103 0.64 9.64 -6.03
C ASN A 103 0.49 10.98 -6.76
N ARG A 104 1.59 11.58 -7.21
CA ARG A 104 1.55 12.81 -8.00
C ARG A 104 0.85 12.60 -9.33
N GLU A 105 1.20 11.53 -10.02
CA GLU A 105 0.57 11.17 -11.30
C GLU A 105 -0.91 10.81 -11.12
N ALA A 106 -1.24 10.03 -10.09
CA ALA A 106 -2.61 9.67 -9.74
C ALA A 106 -3.46 10.93 -9.46
N ARG A 107 -2.94 11.89 -8.67
CA ARG A 107 -3.64 13.15 -8.40
C ARG A 107 -3.91 13.95 -9.67
N GLN A 108 -2.91 14.06 -10.56
CA GLN A 108 -3.08 14.76 -11.84
C GLN A 108 -4.15 14.10 -12.71
N ARG A 109 -4.10 12.77 -12.85
CA ARG A 109 -5.09 12.01 -13.63
C ARG A 109 -6.48 12.10 -13.03
N LEU A 110 -6.61 12.02 -11.70
CA LEU A 110 -7.89 12.11 -11.01
C LEU A 110 -8.53 13.49 -11.23
N VAL A 111 -7.79 14.57 -11.04
CA VAL A 111 -8.30 15.94 -11.24
C VAL A 111 -8.70 16.17 -12.69
N ALA A 112 -7.91 15.68 -13.65
CA ALA A 112 -8.25 15.77 -15.07
C ALA A 112 -9.55 15.03 -15.39
N SER A 113 -9.68 13.77 -14.97
CA SER A 113 -10.90 12.98 -15.16
C SER A 113 -12.10 13.58 -14.44
N PHE A 114 -11.92 14.08 -13.22
CA PHE A 114 -12.98 14.75 -12.46
C PHE A 114 -13.51 15.98 -13.21
N THR A 115 -12.62 16.81 -13.74
CA THR A 115 -12.99 18.01 -14.50
C THR A 115 -13.74 17.65 -15.78
N GLU A 116 -13.30 16.60 -16.48
CA GLU A 116 -13.94 16.08 -17.69
C GLU A 116 -15.35 15.56 -17.40
N VAL A 117 -15.51 14.77 -16.34
CA VAL A 117 -16.80 14.22 -15.90
C VAL A 117 -17.75 15.33 -15.44
N ASP A 118 -17.28 16.29 -14.65
CA ASP A 118 -18.07 17.42 -14.17
C ASP A 118 -18.57 18.30 -15.33
N ARG A 119 -17.73 18.50 -16.36
CA ARG A 119 -18.13 19.19 -17.59
C ARG A 119 -19.27 18.46 -18.31
N HIS A 120 -19.11 17.16 -18.58
CA HIS A 120 -20.17 16.38 -19.22
C HIS A 120 -21.44 16.32 -18.38
N PHE A 121 -21.31 16.17 -17.07
CA PHE A 121 -22.43 16.14 -16.13
C PHE A 121 -23.24 17.45 -16.19
N ARG A 122 -22.58 18.61 -16.15
CA ARG A 122 -23.22 19.93 -16.30
C ARG A 122 -24.03 20.03 -17.59
N GLU A 123 -23.39 19.70 -18.71
CA GLU A 123 -24.00 19.78 -20.05
C GLU A 123 -25.22 18.85 -20.18
N LEU A 124 -25.12 17.62 -19.69
CA LEU A 124 -26.21 16.64 -19.75
C LEU A 124 -27.35 17.00 -18.80
N PHE A 125 -27.03 17.50 -17.60
CA PHE A 125 -28.03 17.94 -16.63
C PHE A 125 -28.88 19.08 -17.21
N GLU A 126 -28.23 20.11 -17.75
CA GLU A 126 -28.91 21.25 -18.38
C GLU A 126 -29.83 20.81 -19.52
N ARG A 127 -29.37 19.87 -20.36
CA ARG A 127 -30.17 19.31 -21.46
C ARG A 127 -31.36 18.50 -20.98
N LEU A 128 -31.15 17.63 -19.99
CA LEU A 128 -32.22 16.78 -19.45
C LEU A 128 -33.28 17.60 -18.71
N PHE A 129 -32.90 18.59 -17.92
CA PHE A 129 -33.87 19.41 -17.18
C PHE A 129 -34.43 20.59 -17.98
N GLY A 130 -33.83 20.93 -19.12
CA GLY A 130 -34.23 22.09 -19.94
C GLY A 130 -33.85 23.42 -19.27
N GLY A 131 -32.77 23.40 -18.47
CA GLY A 131 -32.34 24.49 -17.59
C GLY A 131 -31.93 23.97 -16.20
N GLY A 132 -31.58 24.89 -15.30
CA GLY A 132 -30.97 24.54 -14.01
C GLY A 132 -29.47 24.28 -14.14
N HIS A 133 -28.78 24.04 -13.02
CA HIS A 133 -27.34 23.79 -13.01
C HIS A 133 -27.01 22.71 -11.99
N ALA A 134 -26.04 21.86 -12.30
CA ALA A 134 -25.49 20.89 -11.36
C ALA A 134 -23.97 20.85 -11.47
N HIS A 135 -23.27 20.50 -10.40
CA HIS A 135 -21.83 20.31 -10.43
C HIS A 135 -21.39 19.30 -9.37
N LEU A 136 -20.22 18.72 -9.60
CA LEU A 136 -19.52 17.88 -8.65
C LEU A 136 -18.61 18.75 -7.78
N ALA A 137 -18.54 18.44 -6.49
CA ALA A 137 -17.64 19.07 -5.55
C ALA A 137 -16.87 18.01 -4.78
N LEU A 138 -15.55 18.23 -4.62
CA LEU A 138 -14.72 17.45 -3.70
C LEU A 138 -14.85 18.07 -2.30
N THR A 139 -15.18 17.25 -1.32
CA THR A 139 -15.42 17.67 0.08
C THR A 139 -14.46 16.93 1.03
N GLU A 140 -14.45 17.30 2.31
CA GLU A 140 -13.75 16.60 3.41
C GLU A 140 -12.21 16.73 3.46
N SER A 141 -11.51 16.90 2.34
CA SER A 141 -10.05 17.04 2.33
C SER A 141 -9.55 17.96 1.20
N GLU A 142 -8.38 18.57 1.40
CA GLU A 142 -7.66 19.28 0.34
C GLU A 142 -6.92 18.33 -0.62
N ASP A 143 -6.66 17.08 -0.21
CA ASP A 143 -6.10 16.06 -1.10
C ASP A 143 -7.21 15.39 -1.91
N PRO A 144 -7.24 15.51 -3.24
CA PRO A 144 -8.23 14.85 -4.09
C PRO A 144 -8.28 13.33 -3.91
N LEU A 145 -7.19 12.69 -3.46
CA LEU A 145 -7.14 11.25 -3.22
C LEU A 145 -7.88 10.81 -1.96
N GLU A 146 -8.07 11.72 -1.00
CA GLU A 146 -8.75 11.46 0.28
C GLU A 146 -10.10 12.17 0.39
N ALA A 147 -10.43 13.04 -0.57
CA ALA A 147 -11.64 13.81 -0.58
C ALA A 147 -12.89 12.96 -0.87
N GLY A 148 -13.98 13.29 -0.19
CA GLY A 148 -15.32 12.83 -0.53
C GLY A 148 -15.82 13.47 -1.83
N LEU A 149 -16.82 12.86 -2.45
CA LEU A 149 -17.51 13.40 -3.62
C LEU A 149 -18.95 13.75 -3.24
N GLU A 150 -19.33 15.01 -3.42
CA GLU A 150 -20.71 15.45 -3.25
C GLU A 150 -21.30 16.02 -4.54
N ILE A 151 -22.57 15.74 -4.77
CA ILE A 151 -23.31 16.15 -5.97
C ILE A 151 -24.26 17.27 -5.57
N TYR A 152 -24.05 18.43 -6.16
CA TYR A 152 -24.92 19.59 -5.99
C TYR A 152 -25.72 19.82 -7.26
N ALA A 153 -27.04 19.91 -7.12
CA ALA A 153 -27.94 20.12 -8.23
C ALA A 153 -29.00 21.18 -7.90
N SER A 154 -29.35 21.96 -8.92
CA SER A 154 -30.35 23.02 -8.86
C SER A 154 -31.27 22.88 -10.08
N PRO A 155 -32.34 22.06 -9.97
CA PRO A 155 -33.37 21.99 -11.01
C PRO A 155 -34.00 23.36 -11.29
N PRO A 156 -34.63 23.57 -12.46
CA PRO A 156 -35.22 24.84 -12.83
C PRO A 156 -36.25 25.30 -11.78
N GLY A 157 -36.03 26.48 -11.21
CA GLY A 157 -36.90 27.08 -10.18
C GLY A 157 -36.64 26.63 -8.73
N LYS A 158 -35.65 25.77 -8.49
CA LYS A 158 -35.21 25.36 -7.14
C LYS A 158 -33.84 25.94 -6.79
N LYS A 159 -33.51 25.96 -5.50
CA LYS A 159 -32.18 26.34 -5.01
C LYS A 159 -31.21 25.16 -5.13
N LEU A 160 -29.91 25.46 -5.13
CA LEU A 160 -28.84 24.46 -5.07
C LEU A 160 -28.96 23.63 -3.79
N GLN A 161 -29.07 22.31 -3.94
CA GLN A 161 -29.20 21.36 -2.85
C GLN A 161 -28.37 20.11 -3.12
N SER A 162 -28.02 19.38 -2.05
CA SER A 162 -27.37 18.07 -2.17
C SER A 162 -28.37 17.05 -2.73
N LEU A 163 -27.88 16.07 -3.50
CA LEU A 163 -28.70 15.04 -4.17
C LEU A 163 -29.71 14.37 -3.24
N SER A 164 -29.34 14.11 -1.98
CA SER A 164 -30.18 13.45 -0.97
C SER A 164 -31.48 14.21 -0.63
N LEU A 165 -31.54 15.51 -0.94
CA LEU A 165 -32.68 16.39 -0.65
C LEU A 165 -33.65 16.56 -1.83
N LEU A 166 -33.32 16.02 -3.01
CA LEU A 166 -34.16 16.10 -4.21
C LEU A 166 -35.34 15.10 -4.17
N SER A 167 -36.35 15.32 -5.02
CA SER A 167 -37.45 14.34 -5.17
C SER A 167 -36.98 13.08 -5.90
N GLY A 168 -37.65 11.94 -5.72
CA GLY A 168 -37.21 10.66 -6.28
C GLY A 168 -37.01 10.66 -7.81
N GLY A 169 -37.88 11.32 -8.57
CA GLY A 169 -37.72 11.47 -10.03
C GLY A 169 -36.55 12.38 -10.41
N GLU A 170 -36.35 13.49 -9.68
CA GLU A 170 -35.21 14.38 -9.90
C GLU A 170 -33.89 13.71 -9.52
N GLN A 171 -33.87 12.92 -8.44
CA GLN A 171 -32.72 12.12 -8.03
C GLN A 171 -32.35 11.11 -9.12
N ALA A 172 -33.33 10.37 -9.63
CA ALA A 172 -33.11 9.40 -10.71
C ALA A 172 -32.55 10.07 -11.96
N LEU A 173 -33.16 11.17 -12.42
CA LEU A 173 -32.70 11.87 -13.63
C LEU A 173 -31.31 12.51 -13.45
N THR A 174 -31.01 13.04 -12.25
CA THR A 174 -29.68 13.56 -11.92
C THR A 174 -28.63 12.46 -11.90
N ALA A 175 -28.96 11.29 -11.33
CA ALA A 175 -28.08 10.13 -11.32
C ALA A 175 -27.82 9.60 -12.74
N VAL A 176 -28.86 9.55 -13.59
CA VAL A 176 -28.74 9.23 -15.01
C VAL A 176 -27.81 10.22 -15.70
N ALA A 177 -27.98 11.53 -15.49
CA ALA A 177 -27.09 12.55 -16.06
C ALA A 177 -25.62 12.33 -15.67
N LEU A 178 -25.35 11.96 -14.40
CA LEU A 178 -23.99 11.66 -13.94
C LEU A 178 -23.43 10.39 -14.58
N LEU A 179 -24.21 9.32 -14.63
CA LEU A 179 -23.81 8.05 -15.26
C LEU A 179 -23.43 8.26 -16.72
N PHE A 180 -24.25 9.01 -17.48
CA PHE A 180 -23.92 9.36 -18.86
C PHE A 180 -22.74 10.32 -18.96
N GLY A 181 -22.55 11.23 -18.00
CA GLY A 181 -21.38 12.11 -17.97
C GLY A 181 -20.06 11.35 -17.80
N VAL A 182 -20.06 10.34 -16.92
CA VAL A 182 -18.94 9.40 -16.78
C VAL A 182 -18.76 8.58 -18.06
N PHE A 183 -19.86 8.07 -18.63
CA PHE A 183 -19.81 7.28 -19.85
C PHE A 183 -19.20 8.02 -21.05
N LEU A 184 -19.55 9.29 -21.25
CA LEU A 184 -19.03 10.10 -22.37
C LEU A 184 -17.53 10.40 -22.25
N THR A 185 -16.96 10.29 -21.06
CA THR A 185 -15.51 10.48 -20.84
C THR A 185 -14.69 9.35 -21.46
N ASN A 186 -15.23 8.13 -21.51
CA ASN A 186 -14.63 6.99 -22.19
C ASN A 186 -15.73 6.07 -22.75
N PRO A 187 -16.28 6.38 -23.93
CA PRO A 187 -17.47 5.71 -24.44
C PRO A 187 -17.17 4.26 -24.81
N ALA A 188 -17.97 3.34 -24.27
CA ALA A 188 -17.91 1.93 -24.63
C ALA A 188 -18.67 1.66 -25.94
N PRO A 189 -18.27 0.65 -26.73
CA PRO A 189 -18.96 0.31 -27.97
C PRO A 189 -20.39 -0.20 -27.76
N ILE A 190 -20.69 -0.77 -26.58
CA ILE A 190 -22.02 -1.26 -26.21
C ILE A 190 -22.35 -0.76 -24.79
N CYS A 191 -23.55 -0.23 -24.60
CA CYS A 191 -24.10 0.17 -23.31
C CYS A 191 -25.42 -0.57 -23.06
N VAL A 192 -25.52 -1.30 -21.95
CA VAL A 192 -26.72 -2.05 -21.55
C VAL A 192 -27.39 -1.31 -20.39
N LEU A 193 -28.69 -1.09 -20.52
CA LEU A 193 -29.50 -0.30 -19.61
C LEU A 193 -30.73 -1.11 -19.22
N ASP A 194 -30.88 -1.43 -17.94
CA ASP A 194 -31.95 -2.28 -17.42
C ASP A 194 -32.88 -1.48 -16.49
N GLU A 195 -34.13 -1.31 -16.92
CA GLU A 195 -35.23 -0.60 -16.22
C GLU A 195 -34.86 0.77 -15.63
N VAL A 196 -33.92 1.47 -16.25
CA VAL A 196 -33.46 2.81 -15.81
C VAL A 196 -34.55 3.88 -15.91
N ASP A 197 -35.60 3.63 -16.69
CA ASP A 197 -36.75 4.49 -16.90
C ASP A 197 -37.90 4.23 -15.90
N ALA A 198 -37.83 3.19 -15.07
CA ALA A 198 -38.86 2.88 -14.08
C ALA A 198 -39.22 4.02 -13.10
N PRO A 199 -38.26 4.84 -12.59
CA PRO A 199 -38.57 5.95 -11.68
C PRO A 199 -38.92 7.26 -12.40
N LEU A 200 -38.94 7.29 -13.74
CA LEU A 200 -39.15 8.49 -14.54
C LEU A 200 -40.62 8.63 -14.94
N ASP A 201 -41.08 9.87 -15.07
CA ASP A 201 -42.39 10.17 -15.66
C ASP A 201 -42.30 10.25 -17.20
N ASP A 202 -43.45 10.26 -17.87
CA ASP A 202 -43.52 10.28 -19.34
C ASP A 202 -42.70 11.41 -19.99
N ALA A 203 -42.68 12.59 -19.36
CA ALA A 203 -41.94 13.75 -19.86
C ALA A 203 -40.42 13.56 -19.74
N ASN A 204 -39.93 12.98 -18.64
CA ASN A 204 -38.51 12.72 -18.45
C ASN A 204 -38.04 11.50 -19.25
N VAL A 205 -38.91 10.50 -19.47
CA VAL A 205 -38.63 9.37 -20.37
C VAL A 205 -38.41 9.84 -21.80
N ASP A 206 -39.23 10.77 -22.32
CA ASP A 206 -39.05 11.31 -23.67
C ASP A 206 -37.69 12.05 -23.82
N ARG A 207 -37.29 12.84 -22.81
CA ARG A 207 -35.98 13.50 -22.78
C ARG A 207 -34.82 12.51 -22.71
N PHE A 208 -34.96 11.46 -21.90
CA PHE A 208 -34.00 10.38 -21.81
C PHE A 208 -33.82 9.67 -23.16
N CYS A 209 -34.92 9.33 -23.84
CA CYS A 209 -34.88 8.71 -25.16
C CYS A 209 -34.24 9.62 -26.22
N ALA A 210 -34.53 10.93 -26.18
CA ALA A 210 -33.89 11.92 -27.06
C ALA A 210 -32.37 11.97 -26.86
N LEU A 211 -31.92 12.01 -25.59
CA LEU A 211 -30.50 11.98 -25.25
C LEU A 211 -29.81 10.71 -25.74
N LEU A 212 -30.42 9.53 -25.54
CA LEU A 212 -29.88 8.28 -26.06
C LEU A 212 -29.75 8.28 -27.58
N SER A 213 -30.77 8.79 -28.27
CA SER A 213 -30.76 8.90 -29.74
C SER A 213 -29.62 9.80 -30.22
N ASP A 214 -29.37 10.91 -29.53
CA ASP A 214 -28.27 11.82 -29.88
C ASP A 214 -26.90 11.20 -29.65
N ILE A 215 -26.69 10.47 -28.55
CA ILE A 215 -25.44 9.75 -28.31
C ILE A 215 -25.26 8.60 -29.32
N ALA A 216 -26.33 7.90 -29.68
CA ALA A 216 -26.30 6.81 -30.65
C ALA A 216 -25.93 7.30 -32.06
N ARG A 217 -26.41 8.50 -32.46
CA ARG A 217 -26.11 9.12 -33.77
C ARG A 217 -24.64 9.40 -33.99
N ASP A 218 -23.89 9.65 -32.92
CA ASP A 218 -22.45 9.86 -32.98
C ASP A 218 -21.69 8.58 -33.38
N GLY A 219 -22.37 7.43 -33.45
CA GLY A 219 -21.87 6.20 -34.08
C GLY A 219 -20.83 5.43 -33.26
N ARG A 220 -20.43 5.95 -32.10
CA ARG A 220 -19.42 5.35 -31.22
C ARG A 220 -19.98 4.28 -30.28
N THR A 221 -21.28 4.32 -29.98
CA THR A 221 -21.92 3.46 -28.98
C THR A 221 -23.24 2.89 -29.49
N ARG A 222 -23.46 1.60 -29.23
CA ARG A 222 -24.76 0.93 -29.42
C ARG A 222 -25.45 0.74 -28.07
N PHE A 223 -26.72 1.07 -27.99
CA PHE A 223 -27.51 0.93 -26.77
C PHE A 223 -28.39 -0.32 -26.84
N LEU A 224 -28.42 -1.08 -25.75
CA LEU A 224 -29.35 -2.18 -25.50
C LEU A 224 -30.17 -1.83 -24.27
N LEU A 225 -31.46 -1.58 -24.46
CA LEU A 225 -32.38 -1.24 -23.37
C LEU A 225 -33.28 -2.42 -23.04
N VAL A 226 -33.41 -2.71 -21.75
CA VAL A 226 -34.41 -3.61 -21.18
C VAL A 226 -35.40 -2.73 -20.42
N THR A 227 -36.66 -2.73 -20.87
CA THR A 227 -37.71 -1.87 -20.31
C THR A 227 -39.09 -2.44 -20.61
N HIS A 228 -40.04 -2.08 -19.76
CA HIS A 228 -41.47 -2.29 -19.98
C HIS A 228 -42.23 -0.96 -20.26
N HIS A 229 -41.51 0.18 -20.34
CA HIS A 229 -42.08 1.50 -20.52
C HIS A 229 -42.48 1.74 -21.99
N ARG A 230 -43.77 2.00 -22.23
CA ARG A 230 -44.34 2.07 -23.59
C ARG A 230 -43.70 3.16 -24.45
N LEU A 231 -43.39 4.33 -23.85
CA LEU A 231 -42.74 5.43 -24.57
C LEU A 231 -41.32 5.06 -25.01
N THR A 232 -40.53 4.45 -24.14
CA THR A 232 -39.17 3.99 -24.47
C THR A 232 -39.21 2.97 -25.59
N MET A 233 -40.10 1.97 -25.51
CA MET A 233 -40.28 0.97 -26.56
C MET A 233 -40.65 1.59 -27.92
N ALA A 234 -41.45 2.66 -27.94
CA ALA A 234 -41.87 3.34 -29.17
C ALA A 234 -40.78 4.22 -29.80
N ARG A 235 -39.67 4.48 -29.10
CA ARG A 235 -38.57 5.35 -29.54
C ARG A 235 -37.31 4.58 -29.97
N MET A 236 -37.35 3.25 -29.96
CA MET A 236 -36.23 2.39 -30.35
C MET A 236 -36.29 2.00 -31.84
N ASP A 237 -35.15 1.63 -32.43
CA ASP A 237 -35.09 1.16 -33.82
C ASP A 237 -35.66 -0.27 -33.98
N ARG A 238 -35.39 -1.14 -32.99
CA ARG A 238 -35.70 -2.56 -33.06
C ARG A 238 -36.04 -3.11 -31.68
N LEU A 239 -37.13 -3.88 -31.59
CA LEU A 239 -37.58 -4.49 -30.35
C LEU A 239 -37.31 -5.98 -30.36
N TYR A 240 -36.79 -6.48 -29.23
CA TYR A 240 -36.67 -7.91 -28.96
C TYR A 240 -37.58 -8.25 -27.79
N GLY A 241 -38.64 -9.02 -28.07
CA GLY A 241 -39.53 -9.55 -27.05
C GLY A 241 -39.03 -10.91 -26.57
N VAL A 242 -39.11 -11.16 -25.27
CA VAL A 242 -38.88 -12.48 -24.69
C VAL A 242 -40.24 -13.06 -24.31
N THR A 243 -40.60 -14.20 -24.89
CA THR A 243 -41.82 -14.94 -24.57
C THR A 243 -41.47 -16.26 -23.89
N MET A 244 -42.39 -16.78 -23.07
CA MET A 244 -42.23 -18.06 -22.39
C MET A 244 -43.39 -18.98 -22.77
N PRO A 245 -43.36 -19.60 -23.97
CA PRO A 245 -44.43 -20.49 -24.43
C PRO A 245 -44.52 -21.76 -23.56
N GLU A 246 -43.38 -22.24 -23.08
CA GLU A 246 -43.28 -23.36 -22.14
C GLU A 246 -42.62 -22.88 -20.85
N ARG A 247 -43.09 -23.37 -19.70
CA ARG A 247 -42.61 -22.93 -18.39
C ARG A 247 -41.11 -23.22 -18.25
N GLY A 248 -40.31 -22.16 -18.11
CA GLY A 248 -38.86 -22.25 -17.96
C GLY A 248 -38.07 -22.23 -19.26
N VAL A 249 -38.72 -22.13 -20.43
CA VAL A 249 -38.06 -22.00 -21.73
C VAL A 249 -38.38 -20.63 -22.32
N SER A 250 -37.38 -19.76 -22.37
CA SER A 250 -37.51 -18.43 -22.98
C SER A 250 -37.25 -18.50 -24.48
N GLN A 251 -38.12 -17.89 -25.28
CA GLN A 251 -37.97 -17.75 -26.72
C GLN A 251 -37.88 -16.25 -27.07
N LEU A 252 -36.91 -15.92 -27.93
CA LEU A 252 -36.72 -14.55 -28.42
C LEU A 252 -37.56 -14.34 -29.68
N VAL A 253 -38.33 -13.26 -29.72
CA VAL A 253 -39.02 -12.75 -30.91
C VAL A 253 -38.51 -11.35 -31.22
N SER A 254 -38.39 -10.98 -32.49
CA SER A 254 -37.90 -9.66 -32.89
C SER A 254 -38.90 -8.94 -33.78
N VAL A 255 -39.11 -7.65 -33.54
CA VAL A 255 -39.93 -6.76 -34.35
C VAL A 255 -39.07 -5.57 -34.77
N ASP A 256 -39.03 -5.31 -36.08
CA ASP A 256 -38.40 -4.11 -36.64
C ASP A 256 -39.46 -3.02 -36.77
N LEU A 257 -39.30 -1.94 -36.00
CA LEU A 257 -40.33 -0.89 -35.90
C LEU A 257 -40.41 -0.05 -37.18
N ALA A 258 -39.27 0.24 -37.81
CA ALA A 258 -39.24 0.94 -39.09
C ALA A 258 -39.99 0.17 -40.18
N ARG A 259 -39.82 -1.16 -40.22
CA ARG A 259 -40.54 -2.03 -41.16
C ARG A 259 -42.04 -2.13 -40.86
N ALA A 260 -42.43 -2.07 -39.58
CA ALA A 260 -43.81 -2.15 -39.16
C ALA A 260 -44.62 -0.90 -39.54
N ASP A 261 -44.00 0.28 -39.47
CA ASP A 261 -44.64 1.54 -39.87
C ASP A 261 -44.85 1.62 -41.40
N GLU A 262 -43.91 1.13 -42.21
CA GLU A 262 -44.06 1.02 -43.67
C GLU A 262 -45.25 0.13 -44.08
N LEU A 263 -45.42 -1.00 -43.39
CA LEU A 263 -46.52 -1.94 -43.62
C LEU A 263 -47.88 -1.37 -43.20
N ARG A 264 -47.92 -0.54 -42.15
CA ARG A 264 -49.14 0.19 -41.75
C ARG A 264 -49.51 1.31 -42.73
N ALA A 265 -48.54 1.97 -43.34
CA ALA A 265 -48.79 3.04 -44.31
C ALA A 265 -49.28 2.51 -45.68
N THR A 266 -49.06 1.22 -45.95
CA THR A 266 -49.47 0.55 -47.20
C THR A 266 -50.72 -0.32 -47.07
N ALA A 267 -51.27 -0.46 -45.86
CA ALA A 267 -52.51 -1.18 -45.55
C ALA A 267 -53.68 -0.23 -45.32
#